data_AF-A0A7R7XEB9-F1
#
_entry.id   AF-A0A7R7XEB9-F1
#
_cell.length_a   1.000
_cell.length_b   1.000
_cell.length_c   1.000
_cell.angle_alpha   90.00
_cell.angle_beta   90.00
_cell.angle_gamma   90.00
#
_symmetry.space_group_name_H-M   'P 1'
#
loop_
_entity.id
_entity.type
_entity.pdbx_description
1 polymer ?
#
loop_
_entity_poly.entity_id
_entity_poly.type
_entity_poly.pdbx_seq_one_letter_code
_entity_poly.pdbx_strand_id
1 'polypeptide(L)'
;MAAKTEYLFGGTQKWSPNDWTSSDDRVRGGSSKSTLEISPDTNHAKFQGNLDIDTLGGAGFASQRTTGSRRWDLSAYDGIEFDVAESDGKLYTLTLKNDLLPGRPDGRERSSLSWQADFRVVGSGKVIVTWKEFRPTYRGKEVDADPLDLKTIKRLGIMMRSHFGSQSGEFNLSIGYIAAWKAEPEEGKSESVTIETKGYIDSENGSNKTSACCEIL
;
A
#
# COMPACT_ATOMS: atom_id res chain seq x y z
N MET A 1 9.36 21.90 7.43
CA MET A 1 9.74 21.91 5.98
C MET A 1 8.81 20.94 5.30
N ALA A 2 8.11 21.32 4.23
CA ALA A 2 7.15 20.42 3.59
C ALA A 2 7.81 19.10 3.17
N ALA A 3 7.17 17.97 3.47
CA ALA A 3 7.56 16.65 3.00
C ALA A 3 7.94 16.73 1.53
N LYS A 4 9.19 16.36 1.23
CA LYS A 4 9.65 16.28 -0.15
C LYS A 4 8.93 15.09 -0.77
N THR A 5 7.84 15.33 -1.48
CA THR A 5 7.13 14.31 -2.27
C THR A 5 7.75 14.24 -3.66
N GLU A 6 8.21 13.05 -4.07
CA GLU A 6 8.69 12.83 -5.44
C GLU A 6 7.66 12.02 -6.22
N TYR A 7 6.95 12.69 -7.13
CA TYR A 7 6.00 12.04 -8.01
C TYR A 7 6.72 11.10 -8.97
N LEU A 8 6.35 9.83 -8.96
CA LEU A 8 6.85 8.82 -9.91
C LEU A 8 5.98 8.78 -11.17
N PHE A 9 4.66 8.95 -10.98
CA PHE A 9 3.65 9.04 -12.04
C PHE A 9 2.57 10.03 -11.60
N GLY A 10 2.04 10.82 -12.54
CA GLY A 10 1.02 11.82 -12.21
C GLY A 10 1.54 13.00 -11.38
N GLY A 11 0.62 13.71 -10.73
CA GLY A 11 0.93 14.87 -9.90
C GLY A 11 1.47 16.02 -10.76
N THR A 12 2.74 16.39 -10.53
CA THR A 12 3.42 17.37 -11.39
C THR A 12 3.92 16.79 -12.71
N GLN A 13 3.88 15.47 -12.87
CA GLN A 13 4.21 14.76 -14.12
C GLN A 13 2.92 14.28 -14.81
N LYS A 14 2.94 14.16 -16.14
CA LYS A 14 1.83 13.54 -16.86
C LYS A 14 1.95 12.02 -16.82
N TRP A 15 0.81 11.33 -16.76
CA TRP A 15 0.82 9.90 -17.02
C TRP A 15 1.08 9.67 -18.52
N SER A 16 1.74 8.56 -18.84
CA SER A 16 1.95 8.13 -20.22
C SER A 16 1.55 6.65 -20.37
N PRO A 17 0.75 6.30 -21.40
CA PRO A 17 0.30 4.91 -21.57
C PRO A 17 1.48 4.01 -21.97
N ASN A 18 2.53 4.59 -22.55
CA ASN A 18 3.75 3.87 -22.92
C ASN A 18 4.59 3.46 -21.72
N ASP A 19 4.35 4.05 -20.55
CA ASP A 19 5.07 3.70 -19.33
C ASP A 19 4.55 2.40 -18.71
N TRP A 20 3.41 1.86 -19.17
CA TRP A 20 2.74 0.73 -18.54
C TRP A 20 2.34 -0.35 -19.54
N THR A 21 2.31 -1.60 -19.08
CA THR A 21 1.90 -2.73 -19.91
C THR A 21 1.34 -3.88 -19.09
N SER A 22 0.38 -4.61 -19.66
CA SER A 22 -0.30 -5.71 -19.00
C SER A 22 0.64 -6.89 -18.71
N SER A 23 0.44 -7.53 -17.57
CA SER A 23 0.99 -8.84 -17.21
C SER A 23 -0.12 -9.66 -16.55
N ASP A 24 -1.07 -10.16 -17.32
CA ASP A 24 -2.18 -10.95 -16.77
C ASP A 24 -1.85 -12.45 -16.74
N ASP A 25 -2.69 -13.24 -16.07
CA ASP A 25 -2.56 -14.70 -15.96
C ASP A 25 -2.73 -15.48 -17.27
N ARG A 26 -3.09 -14.83 -18.38
CA ARG A 26 -3.21 -15.41 -19.73
C ARG A 26 -1.96 -16.17 -20.19
N VAL A 27 -0.77 -15.78 -19.73
CA VAL A 27 0.49 -16.49 -20.03
C VAL A 27 0.56 -17.89 -19.40
N ARG A 28 -0.34 -18.19 -18.47
CA ARG A 28 -0.55 -19.49 -17.82
C ARG A 28 -1.86 -20.16 -18.24
N GLY A 29 -2.56 -19.60 -19.23
CA GLY A 29 -3.87 -20.07 -19.67
C GLY A 29 -5.04 -19.54 -18.84
N GLY A 30 -4.84 -18.52 -18.00
CA GLY A 30 -5.94 -17.84 -17.32
C GLY A 30 -6.73 -16.92 -18.25
N SER A 31 -7.87 -16.42 -17.76
CA SER A 31 -8.80 -15.57 -18.53
C SER A 31 -8.90 -14.15 -17.99
N SER A 32 -8.07 -13.76 -17.02
CA SER A 32 -8.08 -12.40 -16.48
C SER A 32 -7.49 -11.42 -17.48
N LYS A 33 -8.02 -10.20 -17.47
CA LYS A 33 -7.55 -9.13 -18.37
C LYS A 33 -7.60 -7.79 -17.66
N SER A 34 -6.56 -6.99 -17.86
CA SER A 34 -6.53 -5.60 -17.42
C SER A 34 -6.18 -4.63 -18.55
N THR A 35 -6.59 -3.38 -18.38
CA THR A 35 -6.08 -2.22 -19.12
C THR A 35 -5.63 -1.13 -18.14
N LEU A 36 -4.75 -0.24 -18.62
CA LEU A 36 -4.44 1.02 -17.96
C LEU A 36 -4.63 2.13 -18.97
N GLU A 37 -5.65 2.95 -18.76
CA GLU A 37 -6.02 4.04 -19.66
C GLU A 37 -5.83 5.37 -18.94
N ILE A 38 -5.35 6.39 -19.65
CA ILE A 38 -5.16 7.71 -19.06
C ILE A 38 -6.31 8.60 -19.51
N SER A 39 -7.05 9.13 -18.53
CA SER A 39 -8.14 10.06 -18.80
C SER A 39 -7.57 11.34 -19.42
N PRO A 40 -8.04 11.77 -20.61
CA PRO A 40 -7.55 12.98 -21.26
C PRO A 40 -7.90 14.25 -20.46
N ASP A 41 -9.01 14.24 -19.73
CA ASP A 41 -9.53 15.43 -19.02
C ASP A 41 -8.85 15.63 -17.67
N THR A 42 -8.57 14.55 -16.96
CA THR A 42 -8.03 14.59 -15.58
C THR A 42 -6.55 14.20 -15.51
N ASN A 43 -6.03 13.55 -16.56
CA ASN A 43 -4.71 12.90 -16.55
C ASN A 43 -4.58 11.85 -15.43
N HIS A 44 -5.68 11.25 -14.97
CA HIS A 44 -5.64 10.11 -14.04
C HIS A 44 -5.47 8.79 -14.80
N ALA A 45 -4.76 7.84 -14.21
CA ALA A 45 -4.66 6.48 -14.73
C ALA A 45 -5.79 5.60 -14.18
N LYS A 46 -6.58 5.04 -15.08
CA LYS A 46 -7.65 4.08 -14.79
C LYS A 46 -7.15 2.67 -15.02
N PHE A 47 -6.91 1.95 -13.93
CA PHE A 47 -6.63 0.52 -13.93
C PHE A 47 -7.93 -0.26 -13.79
N GLN A 48 -8.31 -0.99 -14.82
CA GLN A 48 -9.61 -1.66 -14.89
C GLN A 48 -9.54 -2.99 -15.63
N GLY A 49 -10.57 -3.81 -15.47
CA GLY A 49 -10.76 -5.05 -16.22
C GLY A 49 -11.53 -6.09 -15.44
N ASN A 50 -11.40 -7.35 -15.83
CA ASN A 50 -12.07 -8.48 -15.19
C ASN A 50 -11.05 -9.47 -14.61
N LEU A 51 -11.25 -9.83 -13.34
CA LEU A 51 -10.53 -10.89 -12.67
C LEU A 51 -11.34 -12.19 -12.76
N ASP A 52 -10.86 -13.11 -13.60
CA ASP A 52 -11.40 -14.46 -13.68
C ASP A 52 -10.64 -15.37 -12.72
N ILE A 53 -11.36 -16.06 -11.84
CA ILE A 53 -10.76 -17.02 -10.91
C ILE A 53 -11.10 -18.46 -11.24
N ASP A 54 -12.08 -18.70 -12.12
CA ASP A 54 -12.60 -20.03 -12.38
C ASP A 54 -11.69 -20.82 -13.32
N THR A 55 -11.11 -20.17 -14.34
CA THR A 55 -10.26 -20.82 -15.34
C THR A 55 -9.05 -21.53 -14.71
N LEU A 56 -8.51 -20.98 -13.61
CA LEU A 56 -7.36 -21.56 -12.90
C LEU A 56 -7.74 -22.11 -11.52
N GLY A 57 -9.02 -22.47 -11.30
CA GLY A 57 -9.46 -23.20 -10.11
C GLY A 57 -9.35 -22.40 -8.81
N GLY A 58 -9.88 -21.19 -8.80
CA GLY A 58 -9.84 -20.23 -7.68
C GLY A 58 -8.61 -19.31 -7.67
N ALA A 59 -7.68 -19.52 -8.61
CA ALA A 59 -6.53 -18.64 -8.81
C ALA A 59 -6.78 -17.69 -10.00
N GLY A 60 -6.12 -16.54 -9.98
CA GLY A 60 -6.22 -15.56 -11.06
C GLY A 60 -5.53 -14.25 -10.69
N PHE A 61 -5.04 -13.53 -11.69
CA PHE A 61 -4.56 -12.16 -11.53
C PHE A 61 -4.59 -11.38 -12.85
N ALA A 62 -4.95 -10.10 -12.75
CA ALA A 62 -4.83 -9.09 -13.79
C ALA A 62 -3.89 -8.00 -13.27
N SER A 63 -2.88 -7.58 -14.04
CA SER A 63 -1.92 -6.60 -13.55
C SER A 63 -1.34 -5.72 -14.63
N GLN A 64 -0.93 -4.52 -14.22
CA GLN A 64 -0.21 -3.55 -15.04
C GLN A 64 1.12 -3.24 -14.36
N ARG A 65 2.20 -3.20 -15.13
CA ARG A 65 3.54 -2.90 -14.62
C ARG A 65 4.25 -1.91 -15.52
N THR A 66 5.24 -1.24 -14.97
CA THR A 66 6.02 -0.26 -15.71
C THR A 66 6.87 -0.92 -16.79
N THR A 67 6.94 -0.31 -17.97
CA THR A 67 7.76 -0.73 -19.10
C THR A 67 9.24 -0.41 -18.90
N GLY A 68 10.10 -1.14 -19.61
CA GLY A 68 11.54 -0.99 -19.54
C GLY A 68 12.16 -1.42 -18.20
N SER A 69 13.44 -1.09 -18.02
CA SER A 69 14.10 -1.11 -16.71
C SER A 69 14.20 0.33 -16.23
N ARG A 70 13.52 0.64 -15.13
CA ARG A 70 13.69 1.90 -14.42
C ARG A 70 14.87 1.78 -13.47
N ARG A 71 15.24 2.89 -12.84
CA ARG A 71 16.23 2.91 -11.76
C ARG A 71 15.87 4.05 -10.82
N TRP A 72 14.98 3.75 -9.87
CA TRP A 72 14.65 4.68 -8.80
C TRP A 72 15.51 4.39 -7.57
N ASP A 73 16.10 5.45 -7.02
CA ASP A 73 16.65 5.45 -5.67
C ASP A 73 15.64 6.12 -4.74
N LEU A 74 14.89 5.29 -4.01
CA LEU A 74 13.87 5.73 -3.07
C LEU A 74 14.33 5.59 -1.61
N SER A 75 15.63 5.42 -1.37
CA SER A 75 16.17 5.19 -0.02
C SER A 75 16.03 6.38 0.94
N ALA A 76 15.70 7.56 0.42
CA ALA A 76 15.45 8.78 1.22
C ALA A 76 14.01 8.93 1.72
N TYR A 77 13.11 8.03 1.30
CA TYR A 77 11.67 8.03 1.56
C TYR A 77 11.29 6.88 2.51
N ASP A 78 10.06 6.88 3.01
CA ASP A 78 9.53 5.91 3.99
C ASP A 78 8.43 5.01 3.41
N GLY A 79 7.97 5.30 2.19
CA GLY A 79 6.98 4.49 1.49
C GLY A 79 6.57 5.05 0.13
N ILE A 80 5.47 4.51 -0.40
CA ILE A 80 4.78 4.98 -1.60
C ILE A 80 3.42 5.55 -1.20
N GLU A 81 3.11 6.76 -1.67
CA GLU A 81 1.77 7.35 -1.57
C GLU A 81 1.04 7.25 -2.91
N PHE A 82 -0.25 6.91 -2.82
CA PHE A 82 -1.20 7.00 -3.90
C PHE A 82 -2.22 8.08 -3.59
N ASP A 83 -2.60 8.84 -4.61
CA ASP A 83 -3.86 9.57 -4.62
C ASP A 83 -4.87 8.78 -5.45
N VAL A 84 -5.84 8.18 -4.78
CA VAL A 84 -6.89 7.38 -5.41
C VAL A 84 -8.10 8.28 -5.63
N ALA A 85 -8.40 8.55 -6.89
CA ALA A 85 -9.53 9.38 -7.28
C ALA A 85 -10.85 8.60 -7.25
N GLU A 86 -10.80 7.29 -7.51
CA GLU A 86 -11.97 6.40 -7.49
C GLU A 86 -11.52 4.95 -7.26
N SER A 87 -12.27 4.19 -6.47
CA SER A 87 -12.05 2.77 -6.25
C SER A 87 -13.36 2.04 -5.99
N ASP A 88 -13.46 0.85 -6.56
CA ASP A 88 -14.52 -0.13 -6.34
C ASP A 88 -14.48 -0.85 -4.97
N GLY A 89 -13.51 -0.53 -4.12
CA GLY A 89 -13.36 -1.19 -2.83
C GLY A 89 -12.77 -2.61 -2.89
N LYS A 90 -12.18 -3.06 -4.00
CA LYS A 90 -11.45 -4.33 -4.07
C LYS A 90 -10.07 -4.23 -3.40
N LEU A 91 -9.47 -5.38 -3.09
CA LEU A 91 -8.12 -5.44 -2.55
C LEU A 91 -7.10 -5.46 -3.70
N TYR A 92 -6.26 -4.44 -3.77
CA TYR A 92 -5.21 -4.32 -4.79
C TYR A 92 -3.84 -4.60 -4.19
N THR A 93 -2.90 -4.99 -5.02
CA THR A 93 -1.52 -5.26 -4.62
C THR A 93 -0.58 -4.33 -5.38
N LEU A 94 0.25 -3.59 -4.65
CA LEU A 94 1.42 -2.91 -5.19
C LEU A 94 2.59 -3.90 -5.26
N THR A 95 3.31 -3.91 -6.37
CA THR A 95 4.46 -4.79 -6.60
C THR A 95 5.69 -3.98 -6.95
N LEU A 96 6.82 -4.31 -6.33
CA LEU A 96 8.14 -3.72 -6.61
C LEU A 96 9.15 -4.82 -6.95
N LYS A 97 10.08 -4.53 -7.85
CA LYS A 97 11.19 -5.43 -8.19
C LYS A 97 12.52 -4.70 -8.25
N ASN A 98 13.55 -5.31 -7.67
CA ASN A 98 14.94 -4.94 -7.90
C ASN A 98 15.53 -5.63 -9.14
N ASP A 99 15.01 -6.78 -9.56
CA ASP A 99 15.60 -7.55 -10.66
C ASP A 99 14.63 -7.87 -11.80
N LEU A 100 15.10 -7.54 -12.99
CA LEU A 100 14.49 -7.87 -14.27
C LEU A 100 15.42 -8.84 -14.99
N LEU A 101 15.06 -10.13 -14.94
CA LEU A 101 15.81 -11.17 -15.62
C LEU A 101 15.65 -11.05 -17.14
N PRO A 102 16.67 -11.47 -17.93
CA PRO A 102 16.55 -11.51 -19.38
C PRO A 102 15.31 -12.28 -19.83
N GLY A 103 14.64 -11.74 -20.84
CA GLY A 103 13.48 -12.36 -21.48
C GLY A 103 13.79 -13.78 -21.94
N ARG A 104 12.78 -14.64 -21.91
CA ARG A 104 12.89 -15.98 -22.50
C ARG A 104 12.81 -15.89 -24.04
N PRO A 105 13.36 -16.90 -24.76
CA PRO A 105 13.23 -16.97 -26.21
C PRO A 105 11.78 -17.00 -26.72
N ASP A 106 10.84 -17.50 -25.90
CA ASP A 106 9.40 -17.54 -26.19
C ASP A 106 8.67 -16.20 -25.94
N GLY A 107 9.42 -15.12 -25.66
CA GLY A 107 8.89 -13.80 -25.36
C GLY A 107 8.32 -13.64 -23.95
N ARG A 108 8.30 -14.70 -23.13
CA ARG A 108 7.77 -14.63 -21.76
C ARG A 108 8.81 -14.07 -20.80
N GLU A 109 8.36 -13.29 -19.83
CA GLU A 109 9.23 -12.89 -18.72
C GLU A 109 9.53 -14.07 -17.80
N ARG A 110 10.74 -14.11 -17.24
CA ARG A 110 11.09 -15.07 -16.20
C ARG A 110 10.49 -14.61 -14.87
N SER A 111 10.09 -15.57 -14.05
CA SER A 111 9.75 -15.30 -12.65
C SER A 111 11.01 -14.81 -11.93
N SER A 112 10.87 -13.72 -11.19
CA SER A 112 11.86 -13.18 -10.26
C SER A 112 11.16 -12.83 -8.95
N LEU A 113 11.95 -12.56 -7.92
CA LEU A 113 11.44 -12.06 -6.65
C LEU A 113 10.66 -10.75 -6.87
N SER A 114 9.55 -10.59 -6.16
CA SER A 114 8.79 -9.34 -6.09
C SER A 114 8.41 -9.05 -4.67
N TRP A 115 8.52 -7.79 -4.27
CA TRP A 115 8.03 -7.32 -2.99
C TRP A 115 6.61 -6.82 -3.21
N GLN A 116 5.67 -7.33 -2.42
CA GLN A 116 4.24 -7.07 -2.59
C GLN A 116 3.65 -6.49 -1.32
N ALA A 117 2.77 -5.50 -1.46
CA ALA A 117 2.00 -4.95 -0.37
C ALA A 117 0.56 -4.75 -0.83
N ASP A 118 -0.40 -5.20 -0.03
CA ASP A 118 -1.82 -5.08 -0.34
C ASP A 118 -2.39 -3.78 0.23
N PHE A 119 -3.27 -3.14 -0.52
CA PHE A 119 -3.95 -1.91 -0.12
C PHE A 119 -5.39 -1.89 -0.60
N ARG A 120 -6.23 -1.12 0.10
CA ARG A 120 -7.67 -1.01 -0.18
C ARG A 120 -8.14 0.42 0.09
N VAL A 121 -8.94 0.96 -0.82
CA VAL A 121 -9.61 2.27 -0.69
C VAL A 121 -11.08 2.08 -1.01
N VAL A 122 -11.96 2.75 -0.29
CA VAL A 122 -13.38 2.81 -0.64
C VAL A 122 -13.68 4.23 -1.10
N GLY A 123 -14.17 4.41 -2.33
CA GLY A 123 -14.39 5.73 -2.90
C GLY A 123 -13.08 6.38 -3.34
N SER A 124 -12.66 7.47 -2.67
CA SER A 124 -11.45 8.22 -3.00
C SER A 124 -10.65 8.57 -1.75
N GLY A 125 -9.36 8.83 -1.91
CA GLY A 125 -8.49 9.25 -0.82
C GLY A 125 -7.02 8.92 -1.04
N LYS A 126 -6.20 9.33 -0.08
CA LYS A 126 -4.77 9.01 -0.06
C LYS A 126 -4.52 7.66 0.62
N VAL A 127 -3.59 6.90 0.07
CA VAL A 127 -3.06 5.67 0.68
C VAL A 127 -1.56 5.77 0.77
N ILE A 128 -1.02 5.43 1.93
CA ILE A 128 0.41 5.29 2.13
C ILE A 128 0.71 3.82 2.36
N VAL A 129 1.62 3.27 1.55
CA VAL A 129 2.17 1.94 1.70
C VAL A 129 3.62 2.07 2.16
N THR A 130 3.87 1.74 3.43
CA THR A 130 5.21 1.90 4.02
C THR A 130 6.14 0.75 3.64
N TRP A 131 7.46 0.96 3.67
CA TRP A 131 8.42 -0.12 3.29
C TRP A 131 8.25 -1.41 4.10
N LYS A 132 7.83 -1.30 5.37
CA LYS A 132 7.57 -2.44 6.26
C LYS A 132 6.36 -3.28 5.88
N GLU A 133 5.49 -2.82 4.98
CA GLU A 133 4.31 -3.57 4.51
C GLU A 133 4.65 -4.54 3.37
N PHE A 134 5.76 -4.30 2.69
CA PHE A 134 6.19 -5.15 1.60
C PHE A 134 6.66 -6.51 2.11
N ARG A 135 6.16 -7.56 1.47
CA ARG A 135 6.58 -8.96 1.69
C ARG A 135 7.26 -9.50 0.44
N PRO A 136 8.44 -10.12 0.55
CA PRO A 136 9.07 -10.80 -0.57
C PRO A 136 8.24 -11.99 -1.01
N THR A 137 7.98 -12.09 -2.31
CA THR A 137 7.17 -13.15 -2.91
C THR A 137 7.83 -13.71 -4.16
N TYR A 138 7.71 -15.03 -4.34
CA TYR A 138 8.09 -15.70 -5.57
C TYR A 138 6.91 -16.51 -6.09
N ARG A 139 6.45 -16.17 -7.30
CA ARG A 139 5.27 -16.80 -7.93
C ARG A 139 4.01 -16.77 -7.05
N GLY A 140 3.78 -15.64 -6.39
CA GLY A 140 2.57 -15.38 -5.60
C GLY A 140 2.55 -16.04 -4.22
N LYS A 141 3.68 -16.62 -3.79
CA LYS A 141 3.88 -17.12 -2.42
C LYS A 141 4.90 -16.26 -1.73
N GLU A 142 4.64 -15.92 -0.47
CA GLU A 142 5.63 -15.31 0.41
C GLU A 142 6.81 -16.28 0.62
N VAL A 143 8.02 -15.74 0.64
CA VAL A 143 9.27 -16.49 0.79
C VAL A 143 10.20 -15.73 1.73
N ASP A 144 11.17 -16.42 2.33
CA ASP A 144 12.26 -15.73 3.03
C ASP A 144 13.27 -15.18 2.01
N ALA A 145 13.61 -13.90 2.12
CA ALA A 145 14.54 -13.21 1.22
C ALA A 145 15.05 -11.90 1.87
N ASP A 146 16.13 -11.36 1.30
CA ASP A 146 16.64 -10.06 1.71
C ASP A 146 15.57 -8.95 1.59
N PRO A 147 15.66 -7.89 2.40
CA PRO A 147 14.79 -6.72 2.26
C PRO A 147 14.87 -6.10 0.86
N LEU A 148 13.80 -5.40 0.46
CA LEU A 148 13.77 -4.63 -0.78
C LEU A 148 14.93 -3.62 -0.81
N ASP A 149 15.76 -3.65 -1.85
CA ASP A 149 16.79 -2.64 -2.05
C ASP A 149 16.17 -1.35 -2.61
N LEU A 150 15.98 -0.36 -1.74
CA LEU A 150 15.34 0.90 -2.11
C LEU A 150 16.17 1.74 -3.10
N LYS A 151 17.47 1.48 -3.26
CA LYS A 151 18.36 2.24 -4.16
C LYS A 151 18.26 1.81 -5.62
N THR A 152 17.70 0.63 -5.88
CA THR A 152 17.74 -0.01 -7.20
C THR A 152 16.38 -0.57 -7.62
N ILE A 153 15.29 0.12 -7.29
CA ILE A 153 13.96 -0.31 -7.73
C ILE A 153 13.88 -0.14 -9.25
N LYS A 154 13.65 -1.26 -9.96
CA LYS A 154 13.64 -1.31 -11.43
C LYS A 154 12.25 -1.37 -12.04
N ARG A 155 11.25 -1.77 -11.26
CA ARG A 155 9.88 -1.91 -11.75
C ARG A 155 8.86 -1.76 -10.63
N LEU A 156 7.78 -1.07 -10.97
CA LEU A 156 6.57 -0.94 -10.17
C LEU A 156 5.41 -1.60 -10.92
N GLY A 157 4.45 -2.16 -10.21
CA GLY A 157 3.20 -2.64 -10.80
C GLY A 157 2.03 -2.61 -9.84
N ILE A 158 0.83 -2.54 -10.37
CA ILE A 158 -0.44 -2.64 -9.67
C ILE A 158 -1.17 -3.88 -10.15
N MET A 159 -1.78 -4.62 -9.22
CA MET A 159 -2.34 -5.93 -9.49
C MET A 159 -3.67 -6.10 -8.76
N MET A 160 -4.62 -6.69 -9.49
CA MET A 160 -5.84 -7.27 -8.95
C MET A 160 -5.67 -8.78 -8.96
N ARG A 161 -5.74 -9.44 -7.81
CA ARG A 161 -5.54 -10.90 -7.68
C ARG A 161 -6.66 -11.56 -6.89
N SER A 162 -6.89 -12.83 -7.17
CA SER A 162 -7.92 -13.66 -6.52
C SER A 162 -7.86 -13.74 -4.99
N HIS A 163 -6.66 -13.57 -4.40
CA HIS A 163 -6.43 -13.81 -2.97
C HIS A 163 -7.01 -15.15 -2.50
N PHE A 164 -6.76 -16.21 -3.28
CA PHE A 164 -7.27 -17.57 -3.05
C PHE A 164 -8.80 -17.65 -3.06
N GLY A 165 -9.41 -16.95 -4.02
CA GLY A 165 -10.86 -17.00 -4.28
C GLY A 165 -11.69 -16.03 -3.45
N SER A 166 -11.07 -15.11 -2.70
CA SER A 166 -11.81 -14.12 -1.91
C SER A 166 -12.37 -12.97 -2.76
N GLN A 167 -11.90 -12.78 -3.99
CA GLN A 167 -12.43 -11.80 -4.92
C GLN A 167 -12.31 -12.21 -6.39
N SER A 168 -13.28 -11.78 -7.20
CA SER A 168 -13.37 -11.96 -8.65
C SER A 168 -14.22 -10.84 -9.28
N GLY A 169 -14.35 -10.89 -10.61
CA GLY A 169 -15.23 -10.01 -11.39
C GLY A 169 -14.57 -8.72 -11.85
N GLU A 170 -15.40 -7.80 -12.33
CA GLU A 170 -14.99 -6.47 -12.78
C GLU A 170 -14.33 -5.69 -11.65
N PHE A 171 -13.29 -4.93 -12.00
CA PHE A 171 -12.60 -4.04 -11.09
C PHE A 171 -12.23 -2.70 -11.74
N ASN A 172 -12.14 -1.67 -10.92
CA ASN A 172 -11.84 -0.29 -11.31
C ASN A 172 -11.10 0.47 -10.20
N LEU A 173 -9.94 1.02 -10.54
CA LEU A 173 -9.13 1.89 -9.70
C LEU A 173 -8.60 3.07 -10.53
N SER A 174 -9.02 4.28 -10.18
CA SER A 174 -8.56 5.52 -10.78
C SER A 174 -7.53 6.19 -9.87
N ILE A 175 -6.34 6.45 -10.40
CA ILE A 175 -5.17 6.95 -9.65
C ILE A 175 -4.77 8.32 -10.21
N GLY A 176 -4.80 9.35 -9.36
CA GLY A 176 -4.28 10.67 -9.67
C GLY A 176 -2.77 10.68 -9.77
N TYR A 177 -2.08 10.17 -8.75
CA TYR A 177 -0.63 10.01 -8.76
C TYR A 177 -0.13 8.83 -7.93
N ILE A 178 1.13 8.46 -8.22
CA ILE A 178 1.96 7.59 -7.40
C ILE A 178 3.22 8.38 -7.07
N ALA A 179 3.57 8.50 -5.79
CA ALA A 179 4.72 9.26 -5.35
C ALA A 179 5.52 8.52 -4.27
N ALA A 180 6.81 8.82 -4.17
CA ALA A 180 7.61 8.46 -3.01
C ALA A 180 7.23 9.40 -1.85
N TRP A 181 6.93 8.79 -0.71
CA TRP A 181 6.41 9.46 0.48
C TRP A 181 7.42 9.45 1.60
N LYS A 182 7.56 10.58 2.30
CA LYS A 182 8.43 10.72 3.47
C LYS A 182 7.59 11.19 4.66
N ALA A 183 7.77 10.55 5.81
CA ALA A 183 7.13 10.99 7.04
C ALA A 183 7.67 12.36 7.43
N GLU A 184 6.78 13.24 7.92
CA GLU A 184 7.22 14.45 8.59
C GLU A 184 7.95 14.06 9.89
N PRO A 185 9.06 14.72 10.24
CA PRO A 185 9.72 14.49 11.52
C PRO A 185 8.73 14.78 12.64
N GLU A 186 8.60 13.88 13.62
CA GLU A 186 7.89 14.21 14.85
C GLU A 186 8.68 15.30 15.60
N GLU A 187 8.27 16.56 15.46
CA GLU A 187 8.78 17.64 16.30
C GLU A 187 8.27 17.43 17.74
N GLY A 188 9.15 16.89 18.59
CA GLY A 188 9.19 17.07 20.04
C GLY A 188 7.86 17.04 20.80
N LYS A 189 7.31 15.85 21.07
CA LYS A 189 6.49 15.66 22.28
C LYS A 189 7.41 15.67 23.50
N SER A 190 7.72 16.88 23.99
CA SER A 190 8.26 17.11 25.33
C SER A 190 7.37 16.40 26.35
N GLU A 191 7.98 15.57 27.17
CA GLU A 191 7.39 15.04 28.40
C GLU A 191 6.77 16.20 29.19
N SER A 192 5.47 16.13 29.50
CA SER A 192 4.90 16.90 30.60
C SER A 192 4.88 16.01 31.83
N VAL A 193 5.93 16.12 32.63
CA VAL A 193 5.89 15.86 34.06
C VAL A 193 4.96 16.88 34.70
N THR A 194 3.92 16.42 35.39
CA THR A 194 3.25 17.21 36.44
C THR A 194 3.09 16.37 37.70
N ILE A 195 4.13 16.49 38.53
CA ILE A 195 4.19 16.58 40.00
C ILE A 195 2.88 16.31 40.77
N GLU A 196 2.96 15.33 41.70
CA GLU A 196 2.04 15.16 42.82
C GLU A 196 2.01 16.39 43.73
N THR A 197 0.83 16.92 44.02
CA THR A 197 0.61 17.84 45.14
C THR A 197 -0.27 17.19 46.20
N LYS A 198 0.36 16.78 47.31
CA LYS A 198 -0.30 16.63 48.61
C LYS A 198 -0.70 18.03 49.10
N GLY A 199 -2.00 18.26 49.31
CA GLY A 199 -2.54 19.46 49.92
C GLY A 199 -3.58 19.10 50.98
N TYR A 200 -3.13 19.15 52.23
CA TYR A 200 -3.93 19.05 53.46
C TYR A 200 -4.72 20.36 53.66
N ILE A 201 -6.03 20.27 53.91
CA ILE A 201 -6.83 21.37 54.50
C ILE A 201 -7.72 20.78 55.58
N ASP A 202 -7.36 21.07 56.83
CA ASP A 202 -8.27 21.08 57.97
C ASP A 202 -9.24 22.27 57.83
N SER A 203 -10.53 22.03 58.08
CA SER A 203 -11.35 23.01 58.79
C SER A 203 -12.55 22.31 59.44
N GLU A 204 -12.66 22.60 60.73
CA GLU A 204 -13.70 22.20 61.66
C GLU A 204 -15.08 22.68 61.21
N ASN A 205 -16.09 21.82 61.39
CA ASN A 205 -17.37 22.26 61.95
C ASN A 205 -18.12 21.04 62.52
N GLY A 206 -18.32 21.06 63.83
CA GLY A 206 -18.98 20.00 64.57
C GLY A 206 -20.50 20.04 64.48
N SER A 207 -21.12 18.87 64.60
CA SER A 207 -22.36 18.64 65.37
C SER A 207 -22.78 17.17 65.28
N ASN A 208 -22.56 16.45 66.38
CA ASN A 208 -23.34 15.32 66.94
C ASN A 208 -24.23 14.48 66.00
N LYS A 209 -23.90 13.18 65.89
CA LYS A 209 -24.84 12.09 66.19
C LYS A 209 -24.12 10.89 66.84
N THR A 210 -24.64 10.52 68.00
CA THR A 210 -24.39 9.31 68.79
C THR A 210 -24.74 8.03 68.03
N SER A 211 -23.94 6.96 68.16
CA SER A 211 -24.40 5.65 68.66
C SER A 211 -23.24 4.65 68.71
N ALA A 212 -23.16 3.97 69.84
CA ALA A 212 -22.20 2.92 70.17
C ALA A 212 -22.54 1.57 69.51
N CYS A 213 -21.48 0.75 69.32
CA CYS A 213 -21.34 -0.69 69.65
C CYS A 213 -20.02 -1.16 68.99
N CYS A 214 -18.96 -1.55 69.72
CA CYS A 214 -18.70 -2.91 70.26
C CYS A 214 -19.03 -4.01 69.23
N GLU A 215 -18.18 -4.98 68.88
CA GLU A 215 -16.94 -5.51 69.43
C GLU A 215 -16.32 -6.48 68.38
N ILE A 216 -15.00 -6.52 68.33
CA ILE A 216 -14.12 -7.72 68.33
C ILE A 216 -14.30 -8.82 67.25
N LEU A 217 -13.16 -9.06 66.58
CA LEU A 217 -12.69 -10.17 65.71
C LEU A 217 -13.03 -10.11 64.21
#